data_AF-A0A4Q6DTZ9-F1
#
_entry.id   AF-A0A4Q6DTZ9-F1
#
_cell.length_a   1.000
_cell.length_b   1.000
_cell.length_c   1.000
_cell.angle_alpha   90.00
_cell.angle_beta   90.00
_cell.angle_gamma   90.00
#
_symmetry.space_group_name_H-M   'P 1'
#
loop_
_entity.id
_entity.type
_entity.pdbx_description
1 polymer ?
#
loop_
_entity_poly.entity_id
_entity_poly.type
_entity_poly.pdbx_seq_one_letter_code
_entity_poly.pdbx_strand_id
1 'polypeptide(L)'
;LIVALNALAAPVFAVELKPAAAPECVNVFFDRGPSGYWMGRTYSLMLQNLLGHFPQFQQIVSPIELYEKGDIEKCRATFYLGSYYDTQIPAAFLEDYARAKKPVAWFGYGIWKAPLEELFGYRFKGFTKLDSAVKDAAGYPAYYKYIDYKGETFYKFGDWSKTDPKTFLAPFEQVELEEVSPDLSQVLATARHSRSNRAIAYALQAKNRFYVADIPFSFLHEADRYLITADLLFDILGVQARDEKRAFLRIEDVHALSPLADLFEVDALLKREGVPSNISIIPTFFDPLKTYNRPLKEEYITMDRKPEFLSAIHELRAGGSSFIWHGVTHQYGLIPN
;
A
#
# COMPACT_ATOMS: atom_id res chain seq x y z
N LEU A 1 -46.68 58.62 -17.93
CA LEU A 1 -45.93 57.37 -18.15
C LEU A 1 -45.01 57.17 -16.94
N ILE A 2 -45.39 56.30 -16.00
CA ILE A 2 -44.58 55.90 -14.85
C ILE A 2 -44.27 54.42 -15.08
N VAL A 3 -42.99 54.04 -15.13
CA VAL A 3 -42.57 52.64 -15.26
C VAL A 3 -42.16 52.15 -13.87
N ALA A 4 -42.88 51.15 -13.38
CA ALA A 4 -42.62 50.46 -12.12
C ALA A 4 -41.52 49.40 -12.31
N LEU A 5 -40.52 49.39 -11.42
CA LEU A 5 -39.58 48.28 -11.28
C LEU A 5 -40.19 47.23 -10.33
N ASN A 6 -40.50 46.04 -10.85
CA ASN A 6 -40.79 44.87 -10.03
C ASN A 6 -39.48 44.12 -9.74
N ALA A 7 -39.09 44.06 -8.46
CA ALA A 7 -38.05 43.15 -7.98
C ALA A 7 -38.69 41.79 -7.67
N LEU A 8 -38.34 40.75 -8.42
CA LEU A 8 -38.65 39.36 -8.05
C LEU A 8 -37.64 38.88 -7.00
N ALA A 9 -38.12 38.61 -5.79
CA ALA A 9 -37.38 37.87 -4.78
C ALA A 9 -37.43 36.37 -5.11
N ALA A 10 -36.25 35.75 -5.29
CA ALA A 10 -36.13 34.30 -5.41
C ALA A 10 -36.27 33.64 -4.01
N PRO A 11 -36.93 32.47 -3.90
CA PRO A 11 -37.07 31.80 -2.62
C PRO A 11 -35.74 31.15 -2.22
N VAL A 12 -35.29 31.45 -1.01
CA VAL A 12 -34.18 30.73 -0.36
C VAL A 12 -34.75 29.42 0.16
N PHE A 13 -34.46 28.31 -0.53
CA PHE A 13 -34.74 26.97 -0.01
C PHE A 13 -33.69 26.64 1.05
N ALA A 14 -34.11 26.59 2.32
CA ALA A 14 -33.31 25.99 3.37
C ALA A 14 -33.26 24.48 3.14
N VAL A 15 -32.11 23.98 2.71
CA VAL A 15 -31.83 22.53 2.68
C VAL A 15 -31.57 22.10 4.11
N GLU A 16 -32.52 21.39 4.70
CA GLU A 16 -32.33 20.72 5.98
C GLU A 16 -31.33 19.57 5.79
N LEU A 17 -30.05 19.83 6.08
CA LEU A 17 -29.01 18.81 6.10
C LEU A 17 -29.31 17.85 7.25
N LYS A 18 -29.86 16.68 6.91
CA LYS A 18 -29.89 15.55 7.85
C LYS A 18 -28.44 15.30 8.29
N PRO A 19 -28.17 15.14 9.61
CA PRO A 19 -26.85 14.75 10.05
C PRO A 19 -26.49 13.43 9.35
N ALA A 20 -25.34 13.41 8.68
CA ALA A 20 -24.83 12.19 8.08
C ALA A 20 -24.77 11.12 9.18
N ALA A 21 -25.27 9.92 8.90
CA ALA A 21 -25.02 8.78 9.78
C ALA A 21 -23.51 8.70 10.02
N ALA A 22 -23.09 8.42 11.26
CA ALA A 22 -21.68 8.26 11.56
C ALA A 22 -21.07 7.27 10.54
N PRO A 23 -19.94 7.59 9.90
CA PRO A 23 -19.34 6.69 8.92
C PRO A 23 -19.11 5.35 9.58
N GLU A 24 -19.45 4.28 8.87
CA GLU A 24 -19.11 2.94 9.32
C GLU A 24 -17.58 2.89 9.50
N CYS A 25 -17.05 2.13 10.46
CA CYS A 25 -15.62 2.13 10.74
C CYS A 25 -14.96 0.81 10.36
N VAL A 26 -13.63 0.79 10.31
CA VAL A 26 -12.80 -0.42 10.28
C VAL A 26 -11.71 -0.28 11.34
N ASN A 27 -11.46 -1.34 12.09
CA ASN A 27 -10.39 -1.37 13.10
C ASN A 27 -9.11 -1.92 12.48
N VAL A 28 -7.98 -1.28 12.75
CA VAL A 28 -6.65 -1.78 12.40
C VAL A 28 -5.81 -1.85 13.68
N PHE A 29 -5.60 -3.07 14.16
CA PHE A 29 -4.69 -3.35 15.26
C PHE A 29 -3.31 -3.73 14.74
N PHE A 30 -2.26 -3.26 15.41
CA PHE A 30 -0.87 -3.59 15.07
C PHE A 30 -0.04 -3.85 16.32
N ASP A 31 1.04 -4.62 16.18
CA ASP A 31 1.97 -4.80 17.28
C ASP A 31 3.00 -3.68 17.42
N ARG A 32 3.34 -3.34 18.67
CA ARG A 32 4.40 -2.37 18.95
C ARG A 32 5.77 -3.00 19.09
N GLY A 33 5.86 -4.30 19.34
CA GLY A 33 7.13 -4.98 19.61
C GLY A 33 7.90 -4.37 20.79
N PRO A 34 9.21 -4.65 20.91
CA PRO A 34 10.08 -4.03 21.91
C PRO A 34 10.27 -2.52 21.64
N SER A 35 10.79 -1.80 22.62
CA SER A 35 11.07 -0.36 22.47
C SER A 35 11.92 -0.08 21.23
N GLY A 36 11.46 0.86 20.38
CA GLY A 36 12.12 1.23 19.13
C GLY A 36 11.71 0.42 17.90
N TYR A 37 10.86 -0.60 18.07
CA TYR A 37 10.29 -1.34 16.94
C TYR A 37 9.26 -0.48 16.20
N TRP A 38 9.58 -0.10 14.97
CA TRP A 38 8.81 0.85 14.16
C TRP A 38 7.89 0.18 13.13
N MET A 39 8.20 -1.07 12.77
CA MET A 39 7.58 -1.77 11.64
C MET A 39 6.06 -1.92 11.77
N GLY A 40 5.55 -2.37 12.92
CA GLY A 40 4.12 -2.59 13.09
C GLY A 40 3.29 -1.32 12.88
N ARG A 41 3.74 -0.18 13.42
CA ARG A 41 3.08 1.11 13.16
C ARG A 41 3.18 1.49 11.68
N THR A 42 4.36 1.38 11.07
CA THR A 42 4.52 1.70 9.64
C THR A 42 3.60 0.86 8.76
N TYR A 43 3.56 -0.46 8.96
CA TYR A 43 2.69 -1.35 8.20
C TYR A 43 1.20 -1.06 8.43
N SER A 44 0.81 -0.64 9.63
CA SER A 44 -0.57 -0.19 9.90
C SER A 44 -0.95 1.07 9.14
N LEU A 45 -0.02 2.01 8.97
CA LEU A 45 -0.23 3.21 8.17
C LEU A 45 -0.31 2.87 6.67
N MET A 46 0.46 1.90 6.20
CA MET A 46 0.39 1.42 4.82
C MET A 46 -0.97 0.76 4.53
N LEU A 47 -1.46 -0.09 5.44
CA LEU A 47 -2.82 -0.64 5.33
C LEU A 47 -3.88 0.47 5.43
N GLN A 48 -3.71 1.45 6.33
CA GLN A 48 -4.62 2.59 6.46
C GLN A 48 -4.71 3.38 5.14
N ASN A 49 -3.58 3.65 4.49
CA ASN A 49 -3.54 4.34 3.20
C ASN A 49 -4.28 3.54 2.13
N LEU A 50 -4.10 2.22 2.09
CA LEU A 50 -4.81 1.34 1.16
C LEU A 50 -6.33 1.31 1.44
N LEU A 51 -6.72 1.29 2.71
CA LEU A 51 -8.12 1.40 3.14
C LEU A 51 -8.75 2.76 2.78
N GLY A 52 -7.95 3.79 2.50
CA GLY A 52 -8.40 5.07 1.95
C GLY A 52 -9.10 4.95 0.60
N HIS A 53 -8.93 3.82 -0.12
CA HIS A 53 -9.73 3.48 -1.30
C HIS A 53 -11.23 3.32 -1.00
N PHE A 54 -11.59 3.07 0.27
CA PHE A 54 -12.95 2.84 0.73
C PHE A 54 -13.42 4.03 1.60
N PRO A 55 -13.76 5.19 0.99
CA PRO A 55 -14.02 6.43 1.71
C PRO A 55 -15.26 6.39 2.62
N GLN A 56 -16.11 5.37 2.47
CA GLN A 56 -17.24 5.12 3.35
C GLN A 56 -16.84 4.61 4.74
N PHE A 57 -15.59 4.16 4.90
CA PHE A 57 -15.09 3.63 6.17
C PHE A 57 -14.13 4.60 6.85
N GLN A 58 -14.38 4.89 8.13
CA GLN A 58 -13.40 5.52 9.00
C GLN A 58 -12.38 4.49 9.49
N GLN A 59 -11.08 4.71 9.25
CA GLN A 59 -10.03 3.82 9.75
C GLN A 59 -9.65 4.21 11.20
N ILE A 60 -9.82 3.27 12.13
CA ILE A 60 -9.40 3.41 13.52
C ILE A 60 -8.15 2.55 13.71
N VAL A 61 -6.99 3.20 13.86
CA VAL A 61 -5.70 2.53 13.99
C VAL A 61 -5.25 2.56 15.44
N SER A 62 -4.97 1.42 16.04
CA SER A 62 -4.56 1.32 17.45
C SER A 62 -3.59 0.18 17.68
N PRO A 63 -2.65 0.31 18.63
CA PRO A 63 -1.79 -0.80 18.99
C PRO A 63 -2.60 -1.89 19.70
N ILE A 64 -2.27 -3.17 19.48
CA ILE A 64 -3.07 -4.32 19.93
C ILE A 64 -3.20 -4.40 21.46
N GLU A 65 -2.26 -3.83 22.22
CA GLU A 65 -2.30 -3.82 23.67
C GLU A 65 -3.43 -2.94 24.24
N LEU A 66 -4.02 -2.06 23.41
CA LEU A 66 -5.20 -1.26 23.76
C LEU A 66 -6.52 -1.95 23.39
N TYR A 67 -6.49 -3.19 22.89
CA TYR A 67 -7.70 -3.93 22.57
C TYR A 67 -8.57 -4.15 23.82
N GLU A 68 -9.83 -3.74 23.73
CA GLU A 68 -10.85 -4.03 24.72
C GLU A 68 -11.82 -5.10 24.22
N LYS A 69 -12.36 -5.89 25.15
CA LYS A 69 -13.33 -6.94 24.83
C LYS A 69 -14.52 -6.37 24.05
N GLY A 70 -14.84 -7.00 22.92
CA GLY A 70 -15.91 -6.60 22.00
C GLY A 70 -15.49 -5.64 20.89
N ASP A 71 -14.25 -5.12 20.88
CA ASP A 71 -13.78 -4.20 19.84
C ASP A 71 -13.89 -4.78 18.43
N ILE A 72 -13.65 -6.09 18.25
CA ILE A 72 -13.80 -6.80 16.97
C ILE A 72 -15.18 -6.56 16.33
N GLU A 73 -16.22 -6.39 17.15
CA GLU A 73 -17.61 -6.25 16.72
C GLU A 73 -18.06 -4.79 16.56
N LYS A 74 -17.26 -3.79 16.98
CA LYS A 74 -17.65 -2.37 16.95
C LYS A 74 -17.71 -1.81 15.52
N CYS A 75 -16.80 -2.24 14.65
CA CYS A 75 -16.64 -1.75 13.29
C CYS A 75 -17.13 -2.74 12.23
N ARG A 76 -17.09 -2.37 10.94
CA ARG A 76 -17.45 -3.25 9.81
C ARG A 76 -16.58 -4.49 9.74
N ALA A 77 -15.28 -4.30 9.91
CA ALA A 77 -14.26 -5.33 9.88
C ALA A 77 -13.12 -4.95 10.83
N THR A 78 -12.36 -5.96 11.26
CA THR A 78 -11.14 -5.78 12.05
C THR A 78 -9.95 -6.38 11.34
N PHE A 79 -8.85 -5.63 11.26
CA PHE A 79 -7.57 -6.06 10.73
C PHE A 79 -6.58 -6.16 11.89
N TYR A 80 -5.77 -7.21 11.93
CA TYR A 80 -4.63 -7.32 12.84
C TYR A 80 -3.35 -7.60 12.06
N LEU A 81 -2.34 -6.74 12.26
CA LEU A 81 -1.02 -6.87 11.67
C LEU A 81 -0.02 -7.38 12.72
N GLY A 82 0.25 -8.69 12.66
CA GLY A 82 1.29 -9.36 13.44
C GLY A 82 2.64 -9.29 12.72
N SER A 83 3.38 -8.20 12.91
CA SER A 83 4.72 -8.02 12.34
C SER A 83 5.87 -8.41 13.28
N TYR A 84 5.60 -8.56 14.57
CA TYR A 84 6.57 -8.99 15.59
C TYR A 84 6.19 -10.36 16.17
N TYR A 85 7.14 -11.31 16.15
CA TYR A 85 6.85 -12.72 16.43
C TYR A 85 6.40 -12.98 17.88
N ASP A 86 6.91 -12.21 18.84
CA ASP A 86 6.68 -12.42 20.28
C ASP A 86 5.70 -11.41 20.89
N THR A 87 4.85 -10.80 20.05
CA THR A 87 3.82 -9.86 20.53
C THR A 87 2.90 -10.54 21.53
N GLN A 88 2.69 -9.90 22.68
CA GLN A 88 1.67 -10.31 23.64
C GLN A 88 0.29 -9.87 23.14
N ILE A 89 -0.50 -10.83 22.68
CA ILE A 89 -1.86 -10.58 22.18
C ILE A 89 -2.82 -10.71 23.37
N PRO A 90 -3.68 -9.71 23.64
CA PRO A 90 -4.64 -9.79 24.74
C PRO A 90 -5.55 -11.02 24.62
N ALA A 91 -5.79 -11.72 25.73
CA ALA A 91 -6.66 -12.89 25.77
C ALA A 91 -8.08 -12.55 25.25
N ALA A 92 -8.58 -11.35 25.55
CA ALA A 92 -9.85 -10.86 25.04
C ALA A 92 -9.91 -10.84 23.50
N PHE A 93 -8.83 -10.46 22.83
CA PHE A 93 -8.76 -10.47 21.36
C PHE A 93 -8.87 -11.89 20.81
N LEU A 94 -8.15 -12.85 21.40
CA LEU A 94 -8.19 -14.26 20.98
C LEU A 94 -9.56 -14.89 21.20
N GLU A 95 -10.20 -14.61 22.35
CA GLU A 95 -11.56 -15.05 22.65
C GLU A 95 -12.58 -14.50 21.66
N ASP A 96 -12.52 -13.20 21.37
CA ASP A 96 -13.43 -12.54 20.45
C ASP A 96 -13.17 -12.99 19.01
N TYR A 97 -11.90 -13.17 18.60
CA TYR A 97 -11.54 -13.70 17.28
C TYR A 97 -12.17 -15.07 17.01
N ALA A 98 -12.13 -15.98 17.99
CA ALA A 98 -12.73 -17.31 17.88
C ALA A 98 -14.27 -17.26 17.76
N ARG A 99 -14.91 -16.17 18.20
CA ARG A 99 -16.38 -16.00 18.20
C ARG A 99 -16.88 -14.92 17.25
N ALA A 100 -15.97 -14.28 16.51
CA ALA A 100 -16.26 -13.15 15.65
C ALA A 100 -17.40 -13.46 14.68
N LYS A 101 -18.35 -12.54 14.59
CA LYS A 101 -19.46 -12.55 13.64
C LYS A 101 -19.19 -11.65 12.45
N LYS A 102 -18.42 -10.58 12.66
CA LYS A 102 -17.96 -9.67 11.60
C LYS A 102 -16.63 -10.12 10.99
N PRO A 103 -16.30 -9.65 9.77
CA PRO A 103 -15.03 -9.97 9.14
C PRO A 103 -13.81 -9.63 10.00
N VAL A 104 -12.89 -10.58 10.13
CA VAL A 104 -11.58 -10.35 10.78
C VAL A 104 -10.45 -10.87 9.89
N ALA A 105 -9.49 -10.01 9.56
CA ALA A 105 -8.33 -10.34 8.76
C ALA A 105 -7.05 -10.28 9.61
N TRP A 106 -6.31 -11.37 9.66
CA TRP A 106 -5.07 -11.50 10.42
C TRP A 106 -3.89 -11.65 9.45
N PHE A 107 -2.85 -10.83 9.62
CA PHE A 107 -1.64 -10.87 8.79
C PHE A 107 -0.43 -11.29 9.62
N GLY A 108 0.36 -12.23 9.09
CA GLY A 108 1.65 -12.63 9.63
C GLY A 108 1.57 -13.39 10.96
N TYR A 109 2.33 -12.92 11.94
CA TYR A 109 2.66 -13.62 13.17
C TYR A 109 1.55 -13.65 14.22
N GLY A 110 1.73 -14.52 15.21
CA GLY A 110 0.84 -14.70 16.36
C GLY A 110 -0.38 -15.56 16.07
N ILE A 111 -0.63 -15.92 14.80
CA ILE A 111 -1.81 -16.71 14.41
C ILE A 111 -1.87 -18.08 15.11
N TRP A 112 -0.71 -18.66 15.46
CA TRP A 112 -0.62 -19.91 16.21
C TRP A 112 -1.15 -19.81 17.65
N LYS A 113 -1.45 -18.61 18.14
CA LYS A 113 -2.13 -18.38 19.43
C LYS A 113 -3.66 -18.51 19.30
N ALA A 114 -4.19 -18.57 18.08
CA ALA A 114 -5.60 -18.84 17.80
C ALA A 114 -5.85 -20.36 17.61
N PRO A 115 -7.10 -20.84 17.82
CA PRO A 115 -7.48 -22.24 17.58
C PRO A 115 -7.57 -22.55 16.08
N LEU A 116 -6.42 -22.63 15.40
CA LEU A 116 -6.33 -22.72 13.94
C LEU A 116 -6.92 -24.01 13.37
N GLU A 117 -6.78 -25.14 14.07
CA GLU A 117 -7.29 -26.42 13.59
C GLU A 117 -8.81 -26.39 13.54
N GLU A 118 -9.46 -25.82 14.55
CA GLU A 118 -10.92 -25.69 14.63
C GLU A 118 -11.46 -24.60 13.71
N LEU A 119 -10.74 -23.48 13.57
CA LEU A 119 -11.21 -22.33 12.80
C LEU A 119 -10.94 -22.45 11.30
N PHE A 120 -9.77 -22.97 10.93
CA PHE A 120 -9.30 -23.01 9.55
C PHE A 120 -9.04 -24.43 9.03
N GLY A 121 -8.90 -25.44 9.89
CA GLY A 121 -8.45 -26.77 9.45
C GLY A 121 -6.95 -26.83 9.15
N TYR A 122 -6.17 -25.92 9.75
CA TYR A 122 -4.72 -25.84 9.59
C TYR A 122 -4.02 -25.89 10.95
N ARG A 123 -2.82 -26.45 10.98
CA ARG A 123 -1.92 -26.42 12.13
C ARG A 123 -0.70 -25.55 11.82
N PHE A 124 -0.22 -24.81 12.80
CA PHE A 124 1.05 -24.09 12.69
C PHE A 124 2.22 -25.08 12.65
N LYS A 125 3.04 -25.00 11.60
CA LYS A 125 4.21 -25.87 11.41
C LYS A 125 5.52 -25.15 11.71
N GLY A 126 5.58 -23.84 11.50
CA GLY A 126 6.79 -23.04 11.73
C GLY A 126 6.86 -21.86 10.79
N PHE A 127 8.10 -21.48 10.43
CA PHE A 127 8.38 -20.39 9.51
C PHE A 127 9.21 -20.89 8.32
N THR A 128 8.93 -20.35 7.15
CA THR A 128 9.76 -20.56 5.97
C THR A 128 11.11 -19.87 6.15
N LYS A 129 12.12 -20.32 5.40
CA LYS A 129 13.49 -19.84 5.53
C LYS A 129 14.06 -19.48 4.17
N LEU A 130 15.10 -18.64 4.18
CA LEU A 130 16.00 -18.46 3.06
C LEU A 130 16.93 -19.67 2.97
N ASP A 131 16.95 -20.34 1.82
CA ASP A 131 17.94 -21.36 1.49
C ASP A 131 19.11 -20.69 0.74
N SER A 132 20.15 -20.32 1.49
CA SER A 132 21.35 -19.71 0.93
C SER A 132 22.23 -20.69 0.14
N ALA A 133 22.11 -21.99 0.42
CA ALA A 133 22.91 -23.05 -0.20
C ALA A 133 22.35 -23.45 -1.57
N VAL A 134 21.03 -23.41 -1.71
CA VAL A 134 20.34 -23.74 -2.95
C VAL A 134 20.00 -22.48 -3.73
N LYS A 135 20.36 -22.45 -5.02
CA LYS A 135 20.04 -21.33 -5.91
C LYS A 135 18.81 -21.60 -6.76
N ASP A 136 18.02 -20.56 -7.00
CA ASP A 136 16.96 -20.56 -8.00
C ASP A 136 17.54 -20.49 -9.43
N ALA A 137 16.67 -20.47 -10.44
CA ALA A 137 17.09 -20.40 -11.84
C ALA A 137 17.86 -19.12 -12.21
N ALA A 138 17.68 -18.04 -11.44
CA ALA A 138 18.38 -16.77 -11.61
C ALA A 138 19.67 -16.68 -10.77
N GLY A 139 20.05 -17.74 -10.05
CA GLY A 139 21.25 -17.78 -9.23
C GLY A 139 21.09 -17.15 -7.84
N TYR A 140 19.87 -16.76 -7.45
CA TYR A 140 19.58 -16.18 -6.15
C TYR A 140 19.31 -17.27 -5.09
N PRO A 141 19.59 -17.01 -3.79
CA PRO A 141 19.11 -17.87 -2.70
C PRO A 141 17.64 -18.23 -2.87
N ALA A 142 17.31 -19.51 -2.69
CA ALA A 142 15.96 -20.00 -2.89
C ALA A 142 15.08 -19.78 -1.65
N TYR A 143 13.82 -19.41 -1.87
CA TYR A 143 12.79 -19.26 -0.84
C TYR A 143 11.40 -19.25 -1.47
N TYR A 144 10.35 -19.10 -0.67
CA TYR A 144 8.98 -18.87 -1.13
C TYR A 144 8.84 -17.48 -1.74
N LYS A 145 9.04 -17.42 -3.06
CA LYS A 145 9.16 -16.18 -3.82
C LYS A 145 7.88 -15.85 -4.57
N TYR A 146 7.24 -16.84 -5.18
CA TYR A 146 6.10 -16.61 -6.06
C TYR A 146 4.80 -16.76 -5.30
N ILE A 147 3.84 -15.86 -5.50
CA ILE A 147 2.50 -15.96 -4.95
C ILE A 147 1.52 -16.05 -6.12
N ASP A 148 0.85 -17.20 -6.27
CA ASP A 148 -0.15 -17.40 -7.30
C ASP A 148 -1.53 -17.00 -6.78
N TYR A 149 -2.24 -16.17 -7.55
CA TYR A 149 -3.54 -15.62 -7.18
C TYR A 149 -4.40 -15.35 -8.41
N LYS A 150 -5.61 -15.92 -8.45
CA LYS A 150 -6.59 -15.75 -9.55
C LYS A 150 -6.02 -15.92 -10.97
N GLY A 151 -5.08 -16.87 -11.13
CA GLY A 151 -4.45 -17.19 -12.43
C GLY A 151 -3.18 -16.39 -12.73
N GLU A 152 -2.84 -15.39 -11.92
CA GLU A 152 -1.63 -14.58 -12.06
C GLU A 152 -0.55 -15.00 -11.06
N THR A 153 0.70 -14.65 -11.36
CA THR A 153 1.85 -14.88 -10.47
C THR A 153 2.48 -13.55 -10.08
N PHE A 154 2.45 -13.25 -8.79
CA PHE A 154 3.19 -12.16 -8.16
C PHE A 154 4.51 -12.70 -7.61
N TYR A 155 5.49 -11.85 -7.39
CA TYR A 155 6.74 -12.28 -6.78
C TYR A 155 7.13 -11.36 -5.63
N LYS A 156 7.80 -11.93 -4.63
CA LYS A 156 8.46 -11.18 -3.56
C LYS A 156 9.79 -10.65 -4.07
N PHE A 157 10.16 -9.46 -3.60
CA PHE A 157 11.49 -8.90 -3.82
C PHE A 157 12.59 -9.85 -3.34
N GLY A 158 13.69 -9.91 -4.09
CA GLY A 158 14.90 -10.61 -3.66
C GLY A 158 16.10 -10.15 -4.47
N ASP A 159 17.02 -9.44 -3.84
CA ASP A 159 18.27 -9.01 -4.48
C ASP A 159 19.42 -8.90 -3.46
N TRP A 160 20.65 -8.88 -3.96
CA TRP A 160 21.82 -8.61 -3.14
C TRP A 160 21.88 -7.14 -2.73
N SER A 161 22.27 -6.89 -1.48
CA SER A 161 22.48 -5.53 -1.01
C SER A 161 23.58 -4.84 -1.82
N LYS A 162 23.30 -3.61 -2.26
CA LYS A 162 24.26 -2.77 -2.98
C LYS A 162 25.40 -2.26 -2.09
N THR A 163 25.21 -2.26 -0.77
CA THR A 163 26.19 -1.75 0.22
C THR A 163 26.90 -2.85 0.99
N ASP A 164 26.29 -4.03 1.11
CA ASP A 164 26.91 -5.24 1.66
C ASP A 164 26.65 -6.44 0.73
N PRO A 165 27.55 -6.71 -0.22
CA PRO A 165 27.38 -7.77 -1.22
C PRO A 165 27.22 -9.19 -0.65
N LYS A 166 27.43 -9.40 0.65
CA LYS A 166 27.21 -10.70 1.31
C LYS A 166 25.79 -10.87 1.84
N THR A 167 25.01 -9.79 1.86
CA THR A 167 23.65 -9.77 2.39
C THR A 167 22.64 -9.85 1.26
N PHE A 168 21.79 -10.88 1.31
CA PHE A 168 20.63 -11.01 0.44
C PHE A 168 19.39 -10.43 1.13
N LEU A 169 18.71 -9.51 0.44
CA LEU A 169 17.56 -8.78 0.96
C LEU A 169 16.29 -9.39 0.37
N ALA A 170 15.45 -10.01 1.21
CA ALA A 170 14.15 -10.56 0.80
C ALA A 170 13.21 -10.75 2.00
N PRO A 171 11.88 -10.64 1.82
CA PRO A 171 10.88 -11.05 2.81
C PRO A 171 10.64 -12.57 2.73
N PHE A 172 11.67 -13.37 3.01
CA PHE A 172 11.64 -14.83 2.84
C PHE A 172 10.88 -15.57 3.94
N GLU A 173 10.71 -14.94 5.10
CA GLU A 173 10.02 -15.53 6.24
C GLU A 173 8.52 -15.28 6.15
N GLN A 174 7.74 -16.35 6.18
CA GLN A 174 6.29 -16.36 6.34
C GLN A 174 5.90 -17.52 7.23
N VAL A 175 4.69 -17.49 7.78
CA VAL A 175 4.13 -18.63 8.51
C VAL A 175 3.92 -19.80 7.55
N GLU A 176 4.41 -20.98 7.94
CA GLU A 176 4.10 -22.24 7.27
C GLU A 176 2.98 -22.95 8.05
N LEU A 177 1.88 -23.22 7.35
CA LEU A 177 0.75 -23.98 7.86
C LEU A 177 0.71 -25.36 7.21
N GLU A 178 0.30 -26.35 7.99
CA GLU A 178 -0.01 -27.71 7.53
C GLU A 178 -1.53 -27.90 7.52
N GLU A 179 -2.08 -28.34 6.39
CA GLU A 179 -3.51 -28.65 6.30
C GLU A 179 -3.81 -29.95 7.05
N VAL A 180 -4.77 -29.89 7.97
CA VAL A 180 -5.23 -31.04 8.76
C VAL A 180 -6.71 -31.34 8.52
N SER A 181 -7.47 -30.41 7.94
CA SER A 181 -8.89 -30.59 7.58
C SER A 181 -9.26 -29.71 6.37
N PRO A 182 -9.38 -30.28 5.16
CA PRO A 182 -9.44 -29.53 3.90
C PRO A 182 -10.75 -28.74 3.68
N ASP A 183 -11.80 -29.00 4.46
CA ASP A 183 -13.14 -28.45 4.22
C ASP A 183 -13.47 -27.20 5.06
N LEU A 184 -12.56 -26.75 5.93
CA LEU A 184 -12.81 -25.61 6.82
C LEU A 184 -12.40 -24.26 6.24
N SER A 185 -11.50 -24.24 5.26
CA SER A 185 -11.00 -23.02 4.63
C SER A 185 -10.92 -23.14 3.12
N GLN A 186 -11.10 -22.00 2.45
CA GLN A 186 -10.69 -21.81 1.06
C GLN A 186 -9.26 -21.25 1.02
N VAL A 187 -8.39 -21.84 0.20
CA VAL A 187 -7.11 -21.23 -0.16
C VAL A 187 -7.36 -20.14 -1.22
N LEU A 188 -7.12 -18.88 -0.86
CA LEU A 188 -7.29 -17.73 -1.75
C LEU A 188 -6.06 -17.52 -2.63
N ALA A 189 -4.87 -17.73 -2.06
CA ALA A 189 -3.58 -17.56 -2.72
C ALA A 189 -2.57 -18.61 -2.22
N THR A 190 -1.62 -18.96 -3.07
CA THR A 190 -0.62 -20.01 -2.80
C THR A 190 0.79 -19.45 -2.94
N ALA A 191 1.67 -19.70 -1.98
CA ALA A 191 3.09 -19.40 -2.09
C ALA A 191 3.83 -20.59 -2.69
N ARG A 192 4.68 -20.36 -3.70
CA ARG A 192 5.56 -21.35 -4.30
C ARG A 192 7.02 -21.08 -4.05
N HIS A 193 7.73 -22.14 -3.69
CA HIS A 193 9.17 -22.12 -3.51
C HIS A 193 9.89 -22.00 -4.86
N SER A 194 10.76 -21.00 -4.99
CA SER A 194 11.47 -20.65 -6.24
C SER A 194 12.33 -21.76 -6.84
N ARG A 195 12.76 -22.74 -6.02
CA ARG A 195 13.49 -23.93 -6.47
C ARG A 195 12.66 -25.20 -6.59
N SER A 196 12.16 -25.73 -5.48
CA SER A 196 11.43 -27.00 -5.43
C SER A 196 10.02 -26.94 -6.02
N ASN A 197 9.50 -25.74 -6.30
CA ASN A 197 8.13 -25.50 -6.72
C ASN A 197 7.07 -26.00 -5.72
N ARG A 198 7.46 -26.35 -4.48
CA ARG A 198 6.52 -26.72 -3.42
C ARG A 198 5.57 -25.56 -3.17
N ALA A 199 4.28 -25.86 -3.15
CA ALA A 199 3.20 -24.94 -2.88
C ALA A 199 2.72 -25.07 -1.43
N ILE A 200 2.45 -23.94 -0.77
CA ILE A 200 1.80 -23.86 0.54
C ILE A 200 0.77 -22.73 0.53
N ALA A 201 -0.24 -22.80 1.39
CA ALA A 201 -1.23 -21.73 1.54
C ALA A 201 -0.55 -20.40 1.91
N TYR A 202 -0.90 -19.33 1.20
CA TYR A 202 -0.45 -17.96 1.48
C TYR A 202 -1.57 -17.11 2.05
N ALA A 203 -2.78 -17.22 1.50
CA ALA A 203 -3.97 -16.57 2.03
C ALA A 203 -5.12 -17.56 2.16
N LEU A 204 -5.85 -17.49 3.27
CA LEU A 204 -6.96 -18.38 3.61
C LEU A 204 -8.22 -17.58 3.94
N GLN A 205 -9.38 -18.15 3.62
CA GLN A 205 -10.67 -17.69 4.12
C GLN A 205 -11.42 -18.84 4.80
N ALA A 206 -11.82 -18.62 6.06
CA ALA A 206 -12.71 -19.50 6.80
C ALA A 206 -13.93 -18.70 7.27
N LYS A 207 -15.05 -18.82 6.55
CA LYS A 207 -16.26 -18.00 6.77
C LYS A 207 -15.94 -16.50 6.71
N ASN A 208 -16.05 -15.80 7.83
CA ASN A 208 -15.74 -14.37 8.01
C ASN A 208 -14.30 -14.12 8.46
N ARG A 209 -13.43 -15.12 8.53
CA ARG A 209 -12.03 -14.96 8.92
C ARG A 209 -11.12 -15.06 7.72
N PHE A 210 -10.17 -14.14 7.63
CA PHE A 210 -9.15 -14.11 6.60
C PHE A 210 -7.79 -14.20 7.26
N TYR A 211 -6.88 -14.91 6.63
CA TYR A 211 -5.49 -15.01 7.07
C TYR A 211 -4.55 -14.79 5.90
N VAL A 212 -3.46 -14.03 6.11
CA VAL A 212 -2.36 -13.84 5.17
C VAL A 212 -1.05 -14.20 5.88
N ALA A 213 -0.24 -15.07 5.26
CA ALA A 213 0.89 -15.75 5.90
C ALA A 213 2.08 -14.82 6.26
N ASP A 214 2.13 -13.61 5.72
CA ASP A 214 3.15 -12.60 6.03
C ASP A 214 2.59 -11.18 6.05
N ILE A 215 3.49 -10.20 6.18
CA ILE A 215 3.17 -8.78 6.02
C ILE A 215 3.43 -8.36 4.56
N PRO A 216 2.39 -8.06 3.77
CA PRO A 216 2.47 -7.78 2.33
C PRO A 216 2.98 -6.36 2.04
N PHE A 217 3.49 -5.66 3.04
CA PHE A 217 4.05 -4.31 2.95
C PHE A 217 5.58 -4.27 3.08
N SER A 218 6.19 -5.43 3.32
CA SER A 218 7.65 -5.56 3.42
C SER A 218 8.26 -5.83 2.04
N PHE A 219 9.27 -5.02 1.68
CA PHE A 219 9.97 -5.04 0.39
C PHE A 219 9.04 -4.91 -0.84
N LEU A 220 8.19 -3.88 -0.84
CA LEU A 220 7.25 -3.61 -1.94
C LEU A 220 7.94 -3.29 -3.27
N HIS A 221 7.30 -3.72 -4.35
CA HIS A 221 7.51 -3.26 -5.72
C HIS A 221 6.19 -3.37 -6.51
N GLU A 222 6.18 -2.93 -7.77
CA GLU A 222 4.99 -2.71 -8.60
C GLU A 222 4.24 -4.00 -8.97
N ALA A 223 4.88 -5.16 -8.81
CA ALA A 223 4.34 -6.49 -9.12
C ALA A 223 4.32 -7.41 -7.87
N ASP A 224 4.37 -6.83 -6.68
CA ASP A 224 4.45 -7.56 -5.42
C ASP A 224 3.08 -8.11 -4.97
N ARG A 225 3.12 -9.07 -4.04
CA ARG A 225 1.93 -9.66 -3.39
C ARG A 225 1.03 -8.65 -2.67
N TYR A 226 1.49 -7.43 -2.43
CA TYR A 226 0.64 -6.30 -2.02
C TYR A 226 -0.64 -6.16 -2.84
N LEU A 227 -0.58 -6.38 -4.15
CA LEU A 227 -1.74 -6.27 -5.04
C LEU A 227 -2.83 -7.31 -4.71
N ILE A 228 -2.43 -8.48 -4.20
CA ILE A 228 -3.36 -9.49 -3.71
C ILE A 228 -4.10 -8.94 -2.48
N THR A 229 -3.39 -8.29 -1.57
CA THR A 229 -4.01 -7.67 -0.38
C THR A 229 -4.98 -6.57 -0.80
N ALA A 230 -4.62 -5.72 -1.76
CA ALA A 230 -5.51 -4.70 -2.30
C ALA A 230 -6.82 -5.28 -2.85
N ASP A 231 -6.75 -6.40 -3.57
CA ASP A 231 -7.94 -7.09 -4.09
C ASP A 231 -8.77 -7.75 -2.98
N LEU A 232 -8.12 -8.45 -2.03
CA LEU A 232 -8.80 -9.12 -0.90
C LEU A 232 -9.59 -8.16 0.00
N LEU A 233 -9.24 -6.88 0.05
CA LEU A 233 -9.99 -5.89 0.83
C LEU A 233 -11.45 -5.74 0.37
N PHE A 234 -11.75 -5.95 -0.91
CA PHE A 234 -13.14 -5.93 -1.40
C PHE A 234 -13.95 -7.06 -0.77
N ASP A 235 -13.38 -8.26 -0.72
CA ASP A 235 -14.03 -9.44 -0.13
C ASP A 235 -14.16 -9.30 1.40
N ILE A 236 -13.09 -8.85 2.09
CA ILE A 236 -13.08 -8.64 3.54
C ILE A 236 -14.13 -7.60 3.96
N LEU A 237 -14.23 -6.50 3.22
CA LEU A 237 -15.16 -5.41 3.53
C LEU A 237 -16.57 -5.66 2.97
N GLY A 238 -16.75 -6.70 2.13
CA GLY A 238 -18.00 -6.96 1.42
C GLY A 238 -18.41 -5.77 0.54
N VAL A 239 -17.44 -5.17 -0.15
CA VAL A 239 -17.65 -4.05 -1.08
C VAL A 239 -17.42 -4.56 -2.49
N GLN A 240 -18.30 -4.22 -3.41
CA GLN A 240 -18.10 -4.55 -4.82
C GLN A 240 -17.06 -3.62 -5.45
N ALA A 241 -16.13 -4.20 -6.20
CA ALA A 241 -15.19 -3.44 -7.01
C ALA A 241 -15.95 -2.58 -8.03
N ARG A 242 -15.48 -1.34 -8.22
CA ARG A 242 -16.00 -0.48 -9.28
C ARG A 242 -15.54 -1.05 -10.63
N ASP A 243 -16.48 -1.18 -11.57
CA ASP A 243 -16.17 -1.60 -12.94
C ASP A 243 -15.52 -0.46 -13.77
N GLU A 244 -15.45 0.74 -13.20
CA GLU A 244 -14.81 1.88 -13.85
C GLU A 244 -13.30 1.87 -13.64
N LYS A 245 -12.54 1.76 -14.73
CA LYS A 245 -11.08 1.89 -14.73
C LYS A 245 -10.70 3.32 -15.05
N ARG A 246 -10.23 4.05 -14.03
CA ARG A 246 -9.67 5.40 -14.19
C ARG A 246 -8.15 5.32 -14.06
N ALA A 247 -7.46 6.03 -14.93
CA ALA A 247 -6.03 6.27 -14.82
C ALA A 247 -5.78 7.77 -14.68
N PHE A 248 -4.77 8.13 -13.91
CA PHE A 248 -4.25 9.48 -13.82
C PHE A 248 -2.77 9.41 -14.20
N LEU A 249 -2.38 10.16 -15.23
CA LEU A 249 -1.00 10.23 -15.68
C LEU A 249 -0.40 11.55 -15.20
N ARG A 250 0.80 11.45 -14.61
CA ARG A 250 1.60 12.59 -14.18
C ARG A 250 3.05 12.39 -14.57
N ILE A 251 3.65 13.43 -15.13
CA ILE A 251 5.08 13.51 -15.42
C ILE A 251 5.76 14.01 -14.14
N GLU A 252 6.61 13.17 -13.56
CA GLU A 252 7.31 13.46 -12.30
C GLU A 252 8.70 14.08 -12.56
N ASP A 253 9.31 14.57 -11.48
CA ASP A 253 10.70 15.03 -11.47
C ASP A 253 11.06 16.08 -12.53
N VAL A 254 10.12 16.95 -12.89
CA VAL A 254 10.37 18.04 -13.85
C VAL A 254 11.03 19.22 -13.13
N HIS A 255 12.23 19.58 -13.54
CA HIS A 255 13.01 20.67 -12.96
C HIS A 255 13.74 21.48 -14.04
N ALA A 256 14.43 22.54 -13.62
CA ALA A 256 15.09 23.51 -14.49
C ALA A 256 16.17 22.96 -15.44
N LEU A 257 16.47 21.66 -15.36
CA LEU A 257 17.45 20.97 -16.22
C LEU A 257 16.85 19.74 -16.92
N SER A 258 15.55 19.49 -16.75
CA SER A 258 14.87 18.43 -17.49
C SER A 258 14.94 18.73 -19.00
N PRO A 259 15.10 17.71 -19.85
CA PRO A 259 15.11 17.91 -21.30
C PRO A 259 13.76 18.46 -21.78
N LEU A 260 13.76 19.69 -22.29
CA LEU A 260 12.53 20.34 -22.76
C LEU A 260 11.93 19.64 -23.98
N ALA A 261 12.77 19.10 -24.87
CA ALA A 261 12.31 18.37 -26.06
C ALA A 261 11.44 17.17 -25.66
N ASP A 262 11.91 16.36 -24.71
CA ASP A 262 11.18 15.20 -24.19
C ASP A 262 9.86 15.62 -23.55
N LEU A 263 9.85 16.72 -22.78
CA LEU A 263 8.64 17.23 -22.14
C LEU A 263 7.57 17.64 -23.16
N PHE A 264 7.96 18.33 -24.24
CA PHE A 264 7.06 18.71 -25.32
C PHE A 264 6.62 17.51 -26.17
N GLU A 265 7.49 16.52 -26.38
CA GLU A 265 7.14 15.30 -27.11
C GLU A 265 6.09 14.49 -26.35
N VAL A 266 6.27 14.31 -25.04
CA VAL A 266 5.29 13.64 -24.17
C VAL A 266 3.98 14.42 -24.14
N ASP A 267 4.02 15.74 -23.95
CA ASP A 267 2.80 16.58 -23.94
C ASP A 267 2.04 16.50 -25.28
N ALA A 268 2.75 16.53 -26.41
CA ALA A 268 2.17 16.38 -27.72
C ALA A 268 1.53 15.00 -27.91
N LEU A 269 2.15 13.92 -27.40
CA LEU A 269 1.57 12.59 -27.40
C LEU A 269 0.28 12.54 -26.57
N LEU A 270 0.31 13.02 -25.33
CA LEU A 270 -0.85 13.01 -24.44
C LEU A 270 -2.03 13.79 -25.06
N LYS A 271 -1.76 14.94 -25.67
CA LYS A 271 -2.78 15.72 -26.39
C LYS A 271 -3.39 14.97 -27.57
N ARG A 272 -2.59 14.25 -28.37
CA ARG A 272 -3.10 13.43 -29.47
C ARG A 272 -4.02 12.30 -28.98
N GLU A 273 -3.68 11.71 -27.83
CA GLU A 273 -4.48 10.66 -27.19
C GLU A 273 -5.67 11.20 -26.37
N GLY A 274 -5.85 12.53 -26.30
CA GLY A 274 -6.89 13.16 -25.50
C GLY A 274 -6.69 13.01 -23.99
N VAL A 275 -5.46 12.74 -23.55
CA VAL A 275 -5.10 12.58 -22.13
C VAL A 275 -4.63 13.93 -21.56
N PRO A 276 -5.20 14.41 -20.44
CA PRO A 276 -4.71 15.62 -19.78
C PRO A 276 -3.26 15.48 -19.31
N SER A 277 -2.44 16.48 -19.61
CA SER A 277 -1.04 16.55 -19.17
C SER A 277 -0.97 17.11 -17.75
N ASN A 278 -0.46 16.33 -16.80
CA ASN A 278 -0.22 16.76 -15.42
C ASN A 278 1.28 16.66 -15.14
N ILE A 279 1.87 17.72 -14.59
CA ILE A 279 3.32 17.82 -14.43
C ILE A 279 3.65 18.18 -12.97
N SER A 280 4.51 17.40 -12.34
CA SER A 280 5.08 17.71 -11.03
C SER A 280 6.39 18.48 -11.20
N ILE A 281 6.43 19.74 -10.72
CA ILE A 281 7.61 20.61 -10.83
C ILE A 281 8.40 20.62 -9.52
N ILE A 282 9.71 20.51 -9.64
CA ILE A 282 10.70 20.84 -8.60
C ILE A 282 11.23 22.26 -8.91
N PRO A 283 10.87 23.28 -8.12
CA PRO A 283 11.26 24.67 -8.38
C PRO A 283 12.75 24.92 -8.23
N THR A 284 13.43 24.14 -7.39
CA THR A 284 14.85 24.26 -7.15
C THR A 284 15.51 22.91 -7.37
N PHE A 285 16.19 22.74 -8.50
CA PHE A 285 17.06 21.59 -8.67
C PHE A 285 18.18 21.65 -7.62
N PHE A 286 18.37 20.54 -6.90
CA PHE A 286 19.45 20.38 -5.94
C PHE A 286 20.08 18.99 -6.07
N ASP A 287 21.41 18.93 -6.25
CA ASP A 287 22.20 17.70 -6.34
C ASP A 287 23.16 17.56 -5.13
N PRO A 288 22.65 17.17 -3.94
CA PRO A 288 23.45 17.08 -2.72
C PRO A 288 24.58 16.04 -2.79
N LEU A 289 24.42 15.03 -3.64
CA LEU A 289 25.34 13.90 -3.74
C LEU A 289 26.34 14.03 -4.88
N LYS A 290 26.27 15.14 -5.64
CA LYS A 290 27.13 15.42 -6.80
C LYS A 290 27.05 14.35 -7.86
N THR A 291 25.89 13.73 -8.02
CA THR A 291 25.64 12.69 -9.03
C THR A 291 25.94 13.20 -10.44
N TYR A 292 25.72 14.49 -10.70
CA TYR A 292 25.93 15.12 -12.01
C TYR A 292 27.29 15.82 -12.14
N ASN A 293 28.22 15.64 -11.19
CA ASN A 293 29.57 16.22 -11.17
C ASN A 293 29.62 17.72 -11.54
N ARG A 294 28.74 18.51 -10.92
CA ARG A 294 28.58 19.94 -11.24
C ARG A 294 29.48 20.84 -10.38
N PRO A 295 29.81 22.05 -10.86
CA PRO A 295 30.48 23.06 -10.03
C PRO A 295 29.63 23.40 -8.78
N LEU A 296 30.28 23.71 -7.65
CA LEU A 296 29.60 24.07 -6.38
C LEU A 296 28.56 25.19 -6.52
N LYS A 297 28.76 26.12 -7.47
CA LYS A 297 27.84 27.24 -7.74
C LYS A 297 26.58 26.85 -8.54
N GLU A 298 26.50 25.60 -8.99
CA GLU A 298 25.42 25.02 -9.78
C GLU A 298 24.74 23.84 -9.07
N GLU A 299 25.08 23.59 -7.80
CA GLU A 299 24.36 22.62 -6.97
C GLU A 299 22.90 23.05 -6.78
N TYR A 300 22.62 24.36 -6.72
CA TYR A 300 21.27 24.93 -6.62
C TYR A 300 20.92 25.71 -7.88
N ILE A 301 19.93 25.22 -8.62
CA ILE A 301 19.40 25.89 -9.81
C ILE A 301 17.90 26.06 -9.62
N THR A 302 17.52 27.27 -9.25
CA THR A 302 16.12 27.69 -9.20
C THR A 302 15.58 27.89 -10.62
N MET A 303 14.30 27.62 -10.83
CA MET A 303 13.65 27.68 -12.14
C MET A 303 13.78 29.06 -12.81
N ASP A 304 13.82 30.15 -12.04
CA ASP A 304 13.99 31.52 -12.55
C ASP A 304 15.37 31.81 -13.14
N ARG A 305 16.39 31.03 -12.78
CA ARG A 305 17.72 31.08 -13.42
C ARG A 305 17.73 30.44 -14.80
N LYS A 306 16.62 29.85 -15.24
CA LYS A 306 16.44 29.15 -16.52
C LYS A 306 15.22 29.70 -17.28
N PRO A 307 15.36 30.86 -17.94
CA PRO A 307 14.26 31.50 -18.69
C PRO A 307 13.64 30.58 -19.75
N GLU A 308 14.44 29.72 -20.37
CA GLU A 308 13.98 28.71 -21.34
C GLU A 308 13.01 27.72 -20.71
N PHE A 309 13.29 27.28 -19.48
CA PHE A 309 12.43 26.37 -18.72
C PHE A 309 11.15 27.07 -18.29
N LEU A 310 11.24 28.29 -17.75
CA LEU A 310 10.04 29.07 -17.39
C LEU A 310 9.13 29.31 -18.60
N SER A 311 9.72 29.64 -19.76
CA SER A 311 8.96 29.83 -21.00
C SER A 311 8.23 28.55 -21.39
N ALA A 312 8.90 27.40 -21.32
CA ALA A 312 8.28 26.10 -21.58
C ALA A 312 7.13 25.78 -20.61
N ILE A 313 7.29 26.04 -19.31
CA ILE A 313 6.21 25.85 -18.33
C ILE A 313 5.01 26.75 -18.63
N HIS A 314 5.24 28.00 -19.02
CA HIS A 314 4.17 28.91 -19.43
C HIS A 314 3.47 28.43 -20.71
N GLU A 315 4.22 27.94 -21.69
CA GLU A 315 3.67 27.39 -22.93
C GLU A 315 2.82 26.15 -22.69
N LEU A 316 3.33 25.20 -21.90
CA LEU A 316 2.59 23.99 -21.51
C LEU A 316 1.31 24.34 -20.74
N ARG A 317 1.39 25.30 -19.80
CA ARG A 317 0.20 25.80 -19.09
C ARG A 317 -0.82 26.41 -20.05
N ALA A 318 -0.38 27.26 -20.98
CA ALA A 318 -1.25 27.85 -21.99
C ALA A 318 -1.88 26.78 -22.91
N GLY A 319 -1.16 25.68 -23.13
CA GLY A 319 -1.63 24.50 -23.84
C GLY A 319 -2.52 23.54 -23.03
N GLY A 320 -2.88 23.87 -21.79
CA GLY A 320 -3.81 23.10 -20.96
C GLY A 320 -3.18 22.14 -19.96
N SER A 321 -1.85 22.10 -19.84
CA SER A 321 -1.17 21.25 -18.86
C SER A 321 -1.36 21.80 -17.43
N SER A 322 -1.59 20.90 -16.48
CA SER A 322 -1.75 21.21 -15.05
C SER A 322 -0.47 20.95 -14.28
N PHE A 323 -0.25 21.68 -13.18
CA PHE A 323 1.00 21.62 -12.42
C PHE A 323 0.77 21.43 -10.93
N ILE A 324 1.63 20.62 -10.31
CA ILE A 324 1.73 20.44 -8.86
C ILE A 324 3.18 20.55 -8.42
N TRP A 325 3.41 20.96 -7.17
CA TRP A 325 4.75 20.95 -6.59
C TRP A 325 5.18 19.52 -6.25
N HIS A 326 6.40 19.15 -6.66
CA HIS A 326 7.04 17.88 -6.29
C HIS A 326 8.00 18.06 -5.10
N GLY A 327 7.56 18.84 -4.12
CA GLY A 327 8.47 19.43 -3.12
C GLY A 327 9.27 20.59 -3.70
N VAL A 328 10.07 21.27 -2.85
CA VAL A 328 10.87 22.43 -3.28
C VAL A 328 12.14 21.99 -4.00
N THR A 329 12.83 21.01 -3.44
CA THR A 329 14.07 20.44 -3.99
C THR A 329 13.95 18.97 -4.33
N HIS A 330 12.89 18.30 -3.86
CA HIS A 330 12.77 16.85 -3.86
C HIS A 330 13.98 16.16 -3.20
N GLN A 331 14.53 16.74 -2.11
CA GLN A 331 15.69 16.20 -1.40
C GLN A 331 15.46 16.08 0.11
N TYR A 332 15.86 14.96 0.71
CA TYR A 332 15.93 14.79 2.17
C TYR A 332 17.38 14.90 2.68
N GLY A 333 17.87 16.13 2.75
CA GLY A 333 19.23 16.42 3.22
C GLY A 333 20.31 15.84 2.30
N LEU A 334 21.19 15.02 2.85
CA LEU A 334 22.27 14.32 2.12
C LEU A 334 22.00 12.82 2.00
N ILE A 335 20.73 12.39 2.15
CA ILE A 335 20.35 11.00 1.99
C ILE A 335 19.94 10.81 0.52
N PRO A 336 20.45 9.77 -0.17
CA PRO A 336 19.96 9.41 -1.50
C PRO A 336 18.44 9.15 -1.44
N ASN A 337 17.68 9.83 -2.31
CA ASN A 337 16.24 9.57 -2.46
C ASN A 337 15.98 8.41 -3.42
#